data_AF-A0A7X9D9S6-F1
#
_entry.id   AF-A0A7X9D9S6-F1
#
_cell.length_a   1.000
_cell.length_b   1.000
_cell.length_c   1.000
_cell.angle_alpha   90.00
_cell.angle_beta   90.00
_cell.angle_gamma   90.00
#
_symmetry.space_group_name_H-M   'P 1'
#
loop_
_entity.id
_entity.type
_entity.pdbx_description
1 polymer ?
#
loop_
_entity_poly.entity_id
_entity_poly.type
_entity_poly.pdbx_seq_one_letter_code
_entity_poly.pdbx_strand_id
1 'polypeptide(L)'
;HTPNFTGSYENTLKDYKRTPAKPMMDGEPLYEDHPIEFNAERNGHSVSVDVRRPLYWDLFSGAFGHTYGHHSVWQMWQPGRDPINFPLLPWYEAVDQPGAWQMQFGRRLMESRPFLTRIPDDSVIVPHDVKTSVPGAGRYRFVATRDKNGSYAMVYVPVGRPFTVRMDVISGKKVTAWWYNPRNGKAQKIGNFSNEGTHTFVPPQLGENSDWILVLDDADAGFKAPGK
;
A
#
# COMPACT_ATOMS: atom_id res chain seq x y z
N HIS A 1 5.37 -12.48 10.38
CA HIS A 1 5.95 -11.12 10.53
C HIS A 1 7.23 -10.93 9.69
N THR A 2 7.07 -10.75 8.37
CA THR A 2 8.18 -10.45 7.44
C THR A 2 7.89 -9.14 6.70
N PRO A 3 8.92 -8.32 6.36
CA PRO A 3 8.76 -7.10 5.58
C PRO A 3 8.76 -7.35 4.07
N ASN A 4 8.79 -8.61 3.62
CA ASN A 4 8.93 -8.99 2.21
C ASN A 4 7.58 -9.32 1.57
N PHE A 5 7.31 -8.76 0.39
CA PHE A 5 6.16 -9.14 -0.45
C PHE A 5 6.23 -10.59 -0.92
N THR A 6 7.37 -10.97 -1.51
CA THR A 6 7.60 -12.29 -2.10
C THR A 6 7.57 -13.36 -1.02
N GLY A 7 6.80 -14.42 -1.25
CA GLY A 7 6.59 -15.51 -0.28
C GLY A 7 5.58 -15.22 0.85
N SER A 8 5.10 -13.99 1.00
CA SER A 8 4.11 -13.61 2.02
C SER A 8 2.90 -12.92 1.38
N TYR A 9 2.97 -11.61 1.15
CA TYR A 9 1.82 -10.78 0.71
C TYR A 9 1.40 -11.02 -0.74
N GLU A 10 2.24 -11.67 -1.57
CA GLU A 10 1.83 -12.12 -2.90
C GLU A 10 0.68 -13.14 -2.89
N ASN A 11 0.48 -13.82 -1.76
CA ASN A 11 -0.59 -14.80 -1.61
C ASN A 11 -1.97 -14.14 -1.66
N THR A 12 -2.05 -12.83 -1.35
CA THR A 12 -3.29 -12.07 -1.47
C THR A 12 -3.86 -12.15 -2.89
N LEU A 13 -3.03 -11.87 -3.90
CA LEU A 13 -3.46 -11.96 -5.29
C LEU A 13 -3.78 -13.41 -5.71
N LYS A 14 -3.05 -14.40 -5.16
CA LYS A 14 -3.29 -15.82 -5.45
C LYS A 14 -4.67 -16.24 -4.96
N ASP A 15 -5.04 -15.86 -3.74
CA ASP A 15 -6.36 -16.17 -3.17
C ASP A 15 -7.49 -15.43 -3.89
N TYR A 16 -7.31 -14.15 -4.24
CA TYR A 16 -8.27 -13.39 -5.05
C TYR A 16 -8.60 -14.08 -6.38
N LYS A 17 -7.61 -14.73 -7.02
CA LYS A 17 -7.75 -15.41 -8.31
C LYS A 17 -8.40 -16.80 -8.25
N ARG A 18 -8.68 -17.33 -7.06
CA ARG A 18 -9.34 -18.65 -6.92
C ARG A 18 -10.77 -18.57 -7.42
N THR A 19 -11.29 -19.68 -7.94
CA THR A 19 -12.65 -19.77 -8.47
C THR A 19 -13.51 -20.72 -7.62
N PRO A 20 -14.70 -20.29 -7.16
CA PRO A 20 -15.23 -18.94 -7.25
C PRO A 20 -14.43 -17.96 -6.36
N ALA A 21 -14.29 -16.71 -6.81
CA ALA A 21 -13.64 -15.67 -6.03
C ALA A 21 -14.45 -15.40 -4.75
N LYS A 22 -13.78 -15.27 -3.61
CA LYS A 22 -14.39 -14.94 -2.32
C LYS A 22 -13.69 -13.73 -1.70
N PRO A 23 -14.42 -12.87 -0.96
CA PRO A 23 -13.78 -11.82 -0.18
C PRO A 23 -12.75 -12.41 0.78
N MET A 24 -11.61 -11.74 0.89
CA MET A 24 -10.56 -12.08 1.83
C MET A 24 -9.89 -10.80 2.37
N MET A 25 -9.13 -10.95 3.44
CA MET A 25 -8.29 -9.90 4.01
C MET A 25 -7.09 -10.54 4.71
N ASP A 26 -6.00 -9.78 4.84
CA ASP A 26 -4.91 -10.16 5.75
C ASP A 26 -5.36 -9.88 7.19
N GLY A 27 -5.56 -10.95 7.95
CA GLY A 27 -5.97 -10.90 9.35
C GLY A 27 -4.81 -10.69 10.32
N GLU A 28 -3.57 -10.97 9.89
CA GLU A 28 -2.38 -10.92 10.74
C GLU A 28 -1.11 -10.59 9.92
N PRO A 29 -0.92 -9.33 9.51
CA PRO A 29 0.28 -8.90 8.82
C PRO A 29 1.48 -8.74 9.78
N LEU A 30 2.60 -8.22 9.28
CA LEU A 30 3.67 -7.70 10.14
C LEU A 30 3.12 -6.63 11.09
N TYR A 31 3.28 -6.85 12.40
CA TYR A 31 2.91 -5.89 13.43
C TYR A 31 3.96 -4.79 13.54
N GLU A 32 3.56 -3.60 14.00
CA GLU A 32 4.48 -2.50 14.34
C GLU A 32 5.27 -2.84 15.62
N ASP A 33 6.55 -2.46 15.67
CA ASP A 33 7.50 -2.74 16.75
C ASP A 33 7.71 -4.25 17.06
N HIS A 34 7.34 -5.13 16.13
CA HIS A 34 7.57 -6.57 16.27
C HIS A 34 8.97 -6.95 15.79
N PRO A 35 9.71 -7.85 16.48
CA PRO A 35 10.95 -8.43 15.98
C PRO A 35 10.79 -8.97 14.55
N ILE A 36 11.54 -8.45 13.59
CA ILE A 36 11.41 -8.88 12.20
C ILE A 36 11.85 -10.35 12.09
N GLU A 37 10.96 -11.18 11.55
CA GLU A 37 11.15 -12.64 11.43
C GLU A 37 11.47 -13.32 12.78
N PHE A 38 10.97 -12.75 13.89
CA PHE A 38 11.25 -13.21 15.25
C PHE A 38 12.75 -13.18 15.62
N ASN A 39 13.56 -12.40 14.92
CA ASN A 39 15.00 -12.29 15.14
C ASN A 39 15.45 -10.82 15.17
N ALA A 40 15.19 -10.16 16.31
CA ALA A 40 15.51 -8.75 16.49
C ALA A 40 17.02 -8.46 16.45
N GLU A 41 17.87 -9.37 16.93
CA GLU A 41 19.32 -9.20 16.92
C GLU A 41 19.88 -9.08 15.49
N ARG A 42 19.30 -9.83 14.55
CA ARG A 42 19.72 -9.80 13.15
C ARG A 42 19.01 -8.72 12.35
N ASN A 43 17.69 -8.57 12.55
CA ASN A 43 16.83 -7.83 11.62
C ASN A 43 16.23 -6.55 12.23
N GLY A 44 16.38 -6.33 13.52
CA GLY A 44 15.72 -5.24 14.24
C GLY A 44 14.21 -5.44 14.41
N HIS A 45 13.52 -4.34 14.72
CA HIS A 45 12.07 -4.28 14.86
C HIS A 45 11.46 -3.54 13.68
N SER A 46 10.25 -3.94 13.30
CA SER A 46 9.47 -3.24 12.28
C SER A 46 9.08 -1.84 12.74
N VAL A 47 8.99 -0.92 11.78
CA VAL A 47 8.50 0.45 12.01
C VAL A 47 7.27 0.74 11.16
N SER A 48 6.66 1.92 11.34
CA SER A 48 5.44 2.32 10.63
C SER A 48 5.47 2.12 9.09
N VAL A 49 6.61 2.30 8.41
CA VAL A 49 6.68 2.04 6.95
C VAL A 49 6.59 0.56 6.63
N ASP A 50 7.10 -0.32 7.49
CA ASP A 50 7.04 -1.76 7.29
C ASP A 50 5.62 -2.30 7.44
N VAL A 51 4.74 -1.63 8.20
CA VAL A 51 3.31 -1.99 8.32
C VAL A 51 2.43 -1.30 7.28
N ARG A 52 2.81 -0.13 6.74
CA ARG A 52 2.07 0.48 5.61
C ARG A 52 2.22 -0.33 4.33
N ARG A 53 3.39 -0.94 4.09
CA ARG A 53 3.60 -1.78 2.90
C ARG A 53 2.57 -2.89 2.76
N PRO A 54 2.36 -3.79 3.75
CA PRO A 54 1.35 -4.83 3.66
C PRO A 54 -0.07 -4.28 3.54
N LEU A 55 -0.42 -3.21 4.27
CA LEU A 55 -1.70 -2.52 4.07
C LEU A 55 -1.99 -2.26 2.58
N TYR A 56 -1.07 -1.61 1.88
CA TYR A 56 -1.31 -1.27 0.47
C TYR A 56 -1.06 -2.45 -0.48
N TRP A 57 -0.13 -3.36 -0.17
CA TRP A 57 0.03 -4.60 -0.91
C TRP A 57 -1.25 -5.42 -0.94
N ASP A 58 -1.88 -5.61 0.21
CA ASP A 58 -3.08 -6.43 0.33
C ASP A 58 -4.28 -5.75 -0.33
N LEU A 59 -4.51 -4.48 0.00
CA LEU A 59 -5.62 -3.72 -0.57
C LEU A 59 -5.55 -3.71 -2.10
N PHE A 60 -4.38 -3.42 -2.68
CA PHE A 60 -4.24 -3.31 -4.14
C PHE A 60 -4.21 -4.69 -4.81
N SER A 61 -3.87 -5.76 -4.09
CA SER A 61 -3.84 -7.14 -4.59
C SER A 61 -5.17 -7.89 -4.40
N GLY A 62 -6.21 -7.24 -3.87
CA GLY A 62 -7.58 -7.74 -3.93
C GLY A 62 -8.25 -7.97 -2.58
N ALA A 63 -7.57 -7.67 -1.47
CA ALA A 63 -8.21 -7.68 -0.16
C ALA A 63 -9.34 -6.64 -0.08
N PHE A 64 -10.42 -6.97 0.63
CA PHE A 64 -11.51 -6.03 0.90
C PHE A 64 -11.21 -5.08 2.08
N GLY A 65 -10.18 -5.39 2.85
CA GLY A 65 -9.79 -4.66 4.06
C GLY A 65 -8.41 -5.11 4.55
N HIS A 66 -8.02 -4.64 5.73
CA HIS A 66 -6.74 -4.95 6.36
C HIS A 66 -6.86 -4.84 7.88
N THR A 67 -6.21 -5.74 8.61
CA THR A 67 -6.08 -5.66 10.08
C THR A 67 -4.71 -5.11 10.43
N TYR A 68 -4.65 -4.07 11.27
CA TYR A 68 -3.40 -3.62 11.86
C TYR A 68 -3.12 -4.35 13.17
N GLY A 69 -1.84 -4.57 13.46
CA GLY A 69 -1.41 -5.03 14.77
C GLY A 69 -0.15 -4.31 15.23
N HIS A 70 -0.02 -4.22 16.55
CA HIS A 70 1.15 -3.66 17.22
C HIS A 70 1.63 -4.65 18.27
N HIS A 71 2.94 -4.85 18.35
CA HIS A 71 3.56 -5.88 19.19
C HIS A 71 3.18 -5.78 20.68
N SER A 72 3.17 -4.56 21.24
CA SER A 72 2.73 -4.35 22.62
C SER A 72 1.20 -4.44 22.83
N VAL A 73 0.40 -4.03 21.83
CA VAL A 73 -1.06 -3.88 21.99
C VAL A 73 -1.77 -5.23 21.99
N TRP A 74 -1.40 -6.16 21.10
CA TRP A 74 -2.08 -7.46 21.00
C TRP A 74 -2.01 -8.27 22.31
N GLN A 75 -0.89 -8.14 23.04
CA GLN A 75 -0.66 -8.79 24.32
C GLN A 75 -0.99 -7.89 25.53
N MET A 76 -1.45 -6.65 25.29
CA MET A 76 -1.72 -5.65 26.33
C MET A 76 -0.54 -5.55 27.31
N TRP A 77 0.69 -5.50 26.79
CA TRP A 77 1.88 -5.53 27.64
C TRP A 77 2.02 -4.24 28.44
N GLN A 78 2.45 -4.37 29.70
CA GLN A 78 2.74 -3.26 30.60
C GLN A 78 3.75 -3.72 31.66
N PRO A 79 4.43 -2.79 32.36
CA PRO A 79 5.31 -3.14 33.48
C PRO A 79 4.60 -4.00 34.52
N GLY A 80 5.30 -5.03 35.01
CA GLY A 80 4.74 -6.02 35.94
C GLY A 80 4.03 -7.21 35.29
N ARG A 81 4.03 -7.30 33.95
CA ARG A 81 3.61 -8.51 33.20
C ARG A 81 4.80 -9.14 32.49
N ASP A 82 4.80 -10.47 32.44
CA ASP A 82 5.80 -11.22 31.68
C ASP A 82 5.67 -10.89 30.18
N PRO A 83 6.74 -10.41 29.52
CA PRO A 83 6.70 -10.04 28.11
C PRO A 83 6.73 -11.26 27.19
N ILE A 84 5.96 -11.22 26.11
CA ILE A 84 6.12 -12.14 24.97
C ILE A 84 6.96 -11.44 23.90
N ASN A 85 8.10 -12.03 23.55
CA ASN A 85 9.03 -11.55 22.52
C ASN A 85 9.47 -10.08 22.71
N PHE A 86 9.71 -9.65 23.95
CA PHE A 86 10.36 -8.37 24.29
C PHE A 86 9.72 -7.11 23.66
N PRO A 87 8.47 -6.75 24.01
CA PRO A 87 7.83 -5.52 23.55
C PRO A 87 8.61 -4.28 24.01
N LEU A 88 8.64 -3.25 23.15
CA LEU A 88 9.50 -2.07 23.33
C LEU A 88 8.91 -1.01 24.25
N LEU A 89 7.58 -0.98 24.40
CA LEU A 89 6.84 0.04 25.15
C LEU A 89 5.48 -0.48 25.64
N PRO A 90 4.89 0.09 26.71
CA PRO A 90 3.58 -0.32 27.22
C PRO A 90 2.45 -0.13 26.19
N TRP A 91 1.42 -0.97 26.24
CA TRP A 91 0.32 -0.95 25.26
C TRP A 91 -0.38 0.41 25.17
N TYR A 92 -0.51 1.12 26.30
CA TYR A 92 -1.18 2.42 26.36
C TYR A 92 -0.34 3.57 25.78
N GLU A 93 0.96 3.36 25.56
CA GLU A 93 1.81 4.26 24.75
C GLU A 93 1.83 3.81 23.29
N ALA A 94 1.85 2.50 23.06
CA ALA A 94 1.87 1.88 21.73
C ALA A 94 0.66 2.23 20.86
N VAL A 95 -0.51 2.50 21.46
CA VAL A 95 -1.71 2.94 20.71
C VAL A 95 -1.49 4.24 19.95
N ASP A 96 -0.50 5.05 20.34
CA ASP A 96 -0.17 6.32 19.69
C ASP A 96 0.99 6.22 18.69
N GLN A 97 1.50 5.01 18.43
CA GLN A 97 2.55 4.82 17.43
C GLN A 97 2.07 5.21 16.01
N PRO A 98 2.96 5.70 15.14
CA PRO A 98 2.56 6.29 13.86
C PRO A 98 1.74 5.35 12.98
N GLY A 99 2.03 4.05 12.95
CA GLY A 99 1.28 3.10 12.13
C GLY A 99 -0.20 3.04 12.49
N ALA A 100 -0.56 3.08 13.78
CA ALA A 100 -1.94 3.07 14.25
C ALA A 100 -2.76 4.22 13.65
N TRP A 101 -2.20 5.44 13.67
CA TRP A 101 -2.83 6.62 13.09
C TRP A 101 -2.81 6.65 11.56
N GLN A 102 -1.96 5.86 10.90
CA GLN A 102 -1.83 5.88 9.44
C GLN A 102 -2.82 4.96 8.72
N MET A 103 -3.32 3.91 9.39
CA MET A 103 -4.27 2.95 8.78
C MET A 103 -5.53 3.61 8.22
N GLN A 104 -6.02 4.66 8.89
CA GLN A 104 -7.18 5.42 8.42
C GLN A 104 -6.99 6.04 7.02
N PHE A 105 -5.75 6.36 6.64
CA PHE A 105 -5.45 6.94 5.34
C PHE A 105 -5.58 5.91 4.22
N GLY A 106 -5.34 4.63 4.50
CA GLY A 106 -5.67 3.54 3.58
C GLY A 106 -7.17 3.47 3.34
N ARG A 107 -7.97 3.40 4.41
CA ARG A 107 -9.44 3.37 4.33
C ARG A 107 -10.00 4.55 3.52
N ARG A 108 -9.64 5.79 3.88
CA ARG A 108 -10.12 6.99 3.19
C ARG A 108 -9.78 6.98 1.70
N LEU A 109 -8.57 6.52 1.34
CA LEU A 109 -8.18 6.41 -0.06
C LEU A 109 -9.09 5.43 -0.81
N MET A 110 -9.27 4.21 -0.28
CA MET A 110 -10.08 3.19 -0.94
C MET A 110 -11.55 3.60 -1.07
N GLU A 111 -12.11 4.30 -0.08
CA GLU A 111 -13.48 4.80 -0.09
C GLU A 111 -13.66 6.05 -0.97
N SER A 112 -12.59 6.72 -1.39
CA SER A 112 -12.67 7.93 -2.21
C SER A 112 -12.92 7.67 -3.71
N ARG A 113 -12.98 6.40 -4.13
CA ARG A 113 -13.25 5.97 -5.52
C ARG A 113 -14.27 4.82 -5.53
N PRO A 114 -14.87 4.47 -6.68
CA PRO A 114 -15.76 3.32 -6.78
C PRO A 114 -15.12 2.05 -6.20
N PHE A 115 -15.72 1.55 -5.11
CA PHE A 115 -15.12 0.50 -4.28
C PHE A 115 -15.36 -0.91 -4.87
N LEU A 116 -16.59 -1.17 -5.32
CA LEU A 116 -17.04 -2.52 -5.74
C LEU A 116 -16.57 -2.95 -7.14
N THR A 117 -16.10 -2.00 -7.95
CA THR A 117 -15.65 -2.25 -9.32
C THR A 117 -14.13 -2.32 -9.45
N ARG A 118 -13.42 -2.16 -8.33
CA ARG A 118 -11.97 -2.22 -8.22
C ARG A 118 -11.44 -3.63 -8.45
N ILE A 119 -10.36 -3.75 -9.21
CA ILE A 119 -9.64 -4.99 -9.46
C ILE A 119 -8.12 -4.80 -9.26
N PRO A 120 -7.39 -5.83 -8.83
CA PRO A 120 -5.92 -5.84 -8.90
C PRO A 120 -5.46 -5.86 -10.36
N ASP A 121 -4.52 -5.00 -10.73
CA ASP A 121 -4.01 -4.96 -12.11
C ASP A 121 -2.62 -4.34 -12.21
N ASP A 122 -1.58 -5.17 -12.04
CA ASP A 122 -0.19 -4.75 -12.25
C ASP A 122 0.14 -4.40 -13.70
N SER A 123 -0.77 -4.68 -14.65
CA SER A 123 -0.62 -4.22 -16.01
C SER A 123 -0.73 -2.69 -16.14
N VAL A 124 -1.07 -1.95 -15.07
CA VAL A 124 -0.89 -0.49 -15.07
C VAL A 124 0.60 -0.11 -15.12
N ILE A 125 1.49 -0.92 -14.55
CA ILE A 125 2.91 -0.61 -14.44
C ILE A 125 3.66 -1.17 -15.66
N VAL A 126 4.51 -0.36 -16.28
CA VAL A 126 5.44 -0.80 -17.32
C VAL A 126 6.67 -1.41 -16.63
N PRO A 127 6.98 -2.69 -16.84
CA PRO A 127 8.15 -3.31 -16.25
C PRO A 127 9.45 -2.66 -16.75
N HIS A 128 10.40 -2.46 -15.84
CA HIS A 128 11.77 -2.12 -16.19
C HIS A 128 12.54 -3.39 -16.60
N ASP A 129 13.65 -3.25 -17.32
CA ASP A 129 14.51 -4.38 -17.73
C ASP A 129 14.94 -5.22 -16.52
N VAL A 130 15.27 -4.53 -15.43
CA VAL A 130 15.47 -5.12 -14.10
C VAL A 130 14.13 -5.24 -13.38
N LYS A 131 13.41 -6.35 -13.62
CA LYS A 131 12.08 -6.61 -13.04
C LYS A 131 12.05 -6.57 -11.51
N THR A 132 13.16 -6.95 -10.86
CA THR A 132 13.33 -6.87 -9.40
C THR A 132 13.45 -5.44 -8.87
N SER A 133 13.59 -4.45 -9.76
CA SER A 133 13.53 -3.02 -9.42
C SER A 133 12.12 -2.43 -9.63
N VAL A 134 11.57 -2.56 -10.85
CA VAL A 134 10.20 -2.16 -11.18
C VAL A 134 9.58 -3.23 -12.10
N PRO A 135 8.45 -3.82 -11.72
CA PRO A 135 7.60 -3.45 -10.60
C PRO A 135 8.09 -4.03 -9.26
N GLY A 136 9.32 -4.54 -9.20
CA GLY A 136 10.01 -4.85 -7.96
C GLY A 136 9.76 -6.27 -7.44
N ALA A 137 10.45 -6.62 -6.36
CA ALA A 137 10.24 -7.84 -5.59
C ALA A 137 10.57 -7.59 -4.11
N GLY A 138 10.28 -8.57 -3.24
CA GLY A 138 10.61 -8.48 -1.82
C GLY A 138 10.04 -7.21 -1.17
N ARG A 139 10.88 -6.49 -0.41
CA ARG A 139 10.48 -5.28 0.33
C ARG A 139 9.97 -4.12 -0.54
N TYR A 140 10.36 -4.05 -1.81
CA TYR A 140 10.11 -2.89 -2.68
C TYR A 140 9.22 -3.22 -3.89
N ARG A 141 8.25 -4.12 -3.71
CA ARG A 141 7.24 -4.46 -4.72
C ARG A 141 6.24 -3.31 -4.92
N PHE A 142 6.19 -2.76 -6.12
CA PHE A 142 5.11 -1.89 -6.58
C PHE A 142 3.90 -2.74 -6.91
N VAL A 143 2.70 -2.32 -6.50
CA VAL A 143 1.46 -3.01 -6.88
C VAL A 143 0.46 -2.00 -7.41
N ALA A 144 -0.39 -2.42 -8.33
CA ALA A 144 -1.41 -1.56 -8.89
C ALA A 144 -2.81 -2.15 -8.81
N THR A 145 -3.79 -1.26 -8.71
CA THR A 145 -5.22 -1.57 -8.77
C THR A 145 -5.91 -0.55 -9.65
N ARG A 146 -7.04 -0.91 -10.24
CA ARG A 146 -7.84 0.02 -11.05
C ARG A 146 -9.32 -0.31 -10.98
N ASP A 147 -10.13 0.62 -11.41
CA ASP A 147 -11.51 0.35 -11.78
C ASP A 147 -11.57 -0.53 -13.03
N LYS A 148 -12.43 -1.55 -13.04
CA LYS A 148 -12.58 -2.45 -14.19
C LYS A 148 -13.00 -1.72 -15.47
N ASN A 149 -13.71 -0.59 -15.34
CA ASN A 149 -14.13 0.24 -16.45
C ASN A 149 -13.17 1.40 -16.75
N GLY A 150 -12.06 1.53 -16.01
CA GLY A 150 -11.04 2.54 -16.25
C GLY A 150 -11.41 3.96 -15.80
N SER A 151 -12.30 4.11 -14.81
CA SER A 151 -12.55 5.44 -14.21
C SER A 151 -11.39 5.94 -13.32
N TYR A 152 -10.59 5.03 -12.77
CA TYR A 152 -9.36 5.36 -12.05
C TYR A 152 -8.37 4.19 -12.06
N ALA A 153 -7.10 4.50 -11.78
CA ALA A 153 -6.04 3.55 -11.45
C ALA A 153 -5.19 4.11 -10.30
N MET A 154 -4.60 3.22 -9.51
CA MET A 154 -3.68 3.57 -8.43
C MET A 154 -2.46 2.67 -8.44
N VAL A 155 -1.29 3.22 -8.12
CA VAL A 155 -0.04 2.48 -7.96
C VAL A 155 0.55 2.78 -6.58
N TYR A 156 0.75 1.74 -5.77
CA TYR A 156 1.51 1.85 -4.52
C TYR A 156 3.01 1.78 -4.82
N VAL A 157 3.72 2.76 -4.31
CA VAL A 157 5.15 3.00 -4.54
C VAL A 157 5.86 2.86 -3.19
N PRO A 158 6.41 1.68 -2.86
CA PRO A 158 7.00 1.42 -1.53
C PRO A 158 8.37 2.07 -1.32
N VAL A 159 8.98 2.57 -2.40
CA VAL A 159 10.29 3.22 -2.44
C VAL A 159 10.24 4.38 -3.43
N GLY A 160 10.77 5.53 -3.05
CA GLY A 160 10.79 6.73 -3.90
C GLY A 160 11.74 6.57 -5.10
N ARG A 161 11.28 5.90 -6.15
CA ARG A 161 11.99 5.70 -7.43
C ARG A 161 11.05 6.05 -8.59
N PRO A 162 11.58 6.62 -9.69
CA PRO A 162 10.79 6.79 -10.91
C PRO A 162 10.27 5.45 -11.45
N PHE A 163 9.06 5.47 -11.99
CA PHE A 163 8.46 4.32 -12.66
C PHE A 163 7.53 4.79 -13.78
N THR A 164 7.27 3.91 -14.73
CA THR A 164 6.46 4.21 -15.90
C THR A 164 5.13 3.46 -15.81
N VAL A 165 4.04 4.12 -16.20
CA VAL A 165 2.69 3.53 -16.24
C VAL A 165 2.11 3.62 -17.63
N ARG A 166 1.21 2.68 -17.95
CA ARG A 166 0.34 2.72 -19.12
C ARG A 166 -0.82 3.67 -18.84
N MET A 167 -0.99 4.68 -19.69
CA MET A 167 -2.00 5.74 -19.50
C MET A 167 -3.37 5.33 -20.06
N ASP A 168 -3.39 4.42 -21.02
CA ASP A 168 -4.56 3.91 -21.73
C ASP A 168 -5.44 2.98 -20.88
N VAL A 169 -5.00 2.67 -19.65
CA VAL A 169 -5.81 1.99 -18.64
C VAL A 169 -6.95 2.86 -18.11
N ILE A 170 -6.86 4.19 -18.31
CA ILE A 170 -7.91 5.17 -18.01
C ILE A 170 -8.74 5.39 -19.27
N SER A 171 -10.06 5.25 -19.13
CA SER A 171 -10.99 5.30 -20.25
C SER A 171 -11.17 6.70 -20.85
N GLY A 172 -11.20 7.74 -20.01
CA GLY A 172 -11.28 9.12 -20.46
C GLY A 172 -10.01 9.62 -21.13
N LYS A 173 -10.16 10.47 -22.15
CA LYS A 173 -9.04 11.03 -22.94
C LYS A 173 -8.06 11.88 -22.12
N LYS A 174 -8.50 12.36 -20.96
CA LYS A 174 -7.75 13.23 -20.08
C LYS A 174 -7.65 12.60 -18.69
N VAL A 175 -6.43 12.43 -18.23
CA VAL A 175 -6.11 11.81 -16.94
C VAL A 175 -5.71 12.88 -15.94
N THR A 176 -6.42 12.99 -14.82
CA THR A 176 -5.97 13.80 -13.69
C THR A 176 -5.08 12.96 -12.79
N ALA A 177 -3.83 13.38 -12.59
CA ALA A 177 -2.88 12.64 -11.74
C ALA A 177 -2.65 13.34 -10.39
N TRP A 178 -2.49 12.54 -9.35
CA TRP A 178 -2.23 12.97 -7.97
C TRP A 178 -1.14 12.14 -7.31
N TRP A 179 -0.40 12.78 -6.41
CA TRP A 179 0.36 12.10 -5.38
C TRP A 179 -0.44 12.07 -4.09
N TYR A 180 -0.69 10.88 -3.53
CA TYR A 180 -1.25 10.71 -2.21
C TYR A 180 -0.18 10.23 -1.24
N ASN A 181 -0.08 10.89 -0.09
CA ASN A 181 0.88 10.56 0.95
C ASN A 181 0.23 9.63 1.99
N PRO A 182 0.59 8.33 2.05
CA PRO A 182 -0.02 7.38 2.98
C PRO A 182 0.35 7.63 4.44
N ARG A 183 1.32 8.50 4.73
CA ARG A 183 1.76 8.82 6.09
C ARG A 183 0.89 9.88 6.78
N ASN A 184 0.21 10.71 6.00
CA ASN A 184 -0.57 11.84 6.52
C ASN A 184 -1.89 12.14 5.77
N GLY A 185 -2.22 11.35 4.74
CA GLY A 185 -3.46 11.48 3.97
C GLY A 185 -3.54 12.72 3.07
N LYS A 186 -2.43 13.44 2.86
CA LYS A 186 -2.41 14.61 1.97
C LYS A 186 -2.35 14.17 0.51
N ALA A 187 -3.19 14.78 -0.32
CA ALA A 187 -3.16 14.64 -1.77
C ALA A 187 -2.60 15.92 -2.43
N GLN A 188 -1.70 15.75 -3.39
CA GLN A 188 -1.13 16.82 -4.21
C GLN A 188 -1.48 16.56 -5.67
N LYS A 189 -2.17 17.52 -6.31
CA LYS A 189 -2.45 17.44 -7.74
C LYS A 189 -1.15 17.60 -8.53
N ILE A 190 -0.89 16.71 -9.47
CA ILE A 190 0.27 16.76 -10.37
C ILE A 190 -0.09 17.58 -11.61
N GLY A 191 -1.25 17.29 -12.20
CA GLY A 191 -1.69 17.93 -13.44
C GLY A 191 -2.70 17.09 -14.19
N ASN A 192 -2.92 17.45 -15.46
CA ASN A 192 -3.72 16.66 -16.39
C ASN A 192 -2.82 16.17 -17.53
N PHE A 193 -3.05 14.94 -17.98
CA PHE A 193 -2.27 14.26 -19.00
C PHE A 193 -3.18 13.69 -20.08
N SER A 194 -2.64 13.40 -21.26
CA SER A 194 -3.30 12.52 -22.24
C SER A 194 -3.37 11.10 -21.68
N ASN A 195 -4.38 10.33 -22.06
CA ASN A 195 -4.44 8.89 -21.77
C ASN A 195 -3.66 8.04 -22.77
N GLU A 196 -2.90 8.64 -23.69
CA GLU A 196 -2.16 7.91 -24.71
C GLU A 196 -0.78 7.46 -24.25
N GLY A 197 -0.38 6.26 -24.65
CA GLY A 197 0.96 5.73 -24.45
C GLY A 197 1.31 5.50 -22.99
N THR A 198 2.52 5.91 -22.61
CA THR A 198 3.06 5.71 -21.26
C THR A 198 3.58 7.01 -20.67
N HIS A 199 3.60 7.10 -19.34
CA HIS A 199 4.16 8.26 -18.65
C HIS A 199 5.02 7.83 -17.48
N THR A 200 6.16 8.49 -17.31
CA THR A 200 7.07 8.26 -16.18
C THR A 200 6.79 9.26 -15.07
N PHE A 201 6.43 8.76 -13.91
CA PHE A 201 6.18 9.57 -12.71
C PHE A 201 7.37 9.49 -11.76
N VAL A 202 7.70 10.63 -11.13
CA VAL A 202 8.73 10.72 -10.09
C VAL A 202 8.05 11.04 -8.76
N PRO A 203 8.19 10.19 -7.73
CA PRO A 203 7.62 10.47 -6.42
C PRO A 203 8.18 11.78 -5.82
N PRO A 204 7.39 12.54 -5.04
CA PRO A 204 7.82 13.84 -4.49
C PRO A 204 9.06 13.76 -3.61
N GLN A 205 9.33 12.60 -3.02
CA GLN A 205 10.52 12.33 -2.22
C GLN A 205 11.12 11.00 -2.65
N LEU A 206 12.41 11.02 -2.98
CA LEU A 206 13.22 9.84 -3.28
C LEU A 206 13.69 9.15 -1.99
N GLY A 207 13.97 7.84 -2.07
CA GLY A 207 14.53 7.06 -0.96
C GLY A 207 13.58 6.02 -0.35
N GLU A 208 14.10 5.24 0.62
CA GLU A 208 13.53 3.93 1.03
C GLU A 208 12.42 3.99 2.09
N ASN A 209 12.34 5.09 2.84
CA ASN A 209 11.34 5.31 3.88
C ASN A 209 10.24 6.30 3.45
N SER A 210 10.08 6.49 2.13
CA SER A 210 9.11 7.42 1.56
C SER A 210 8.21 6.74 0.56
N ASP A 211 7.18 6.10 1.07
CA ASP A 211 6.14 5.50 0.26
C ASP A 211 5.11 6.54 -0.21
N TRP A 212 4.58 6.29 -1.40
CA TRP A 212 3.64 7.16 -2.10
C TRP A 212 2.60 6.34 -2.84
N ILE A 213 1.49 6.98 -3.17
CA ILE A 213 0.49 6.40 -4.07
C ILE A 213 0.26 7.37 -5.21
N LEU A 214 0.50 6.89 -6.43
CA LEU A 214 0.04 7.58 -7.63
C LEU A 214 -1.43 7.26 -7.80
N VAL A 215 -2.27 8.28 -7.96
CA VAL A 215 -3.68 8.13 -8.34
C VAL A 215 -3.89 8.79 -9.69
N LEU A 216 -4.48 8.04 -10.61
CA LEU A 216 -4.84 8.46 -11.96
C LEU A 216 -6.36 8.38 -12.07
N ASP A 217 -7.00 9.51 -12.33
CA ASP A 217 -8.45 9.58 -12.49
C ASP A 217 -8.79 9.94 -13.93
N ASP A 218 -9.86 9.37 -14.45
CA ASP A 218 -10.58 10.00 -15.56
C ASP A 218 -11.04 11.39 -15.11
N ALA A 219 -10.61 12.43 -15.83
CA ALA A 219 -10.95 13.81 -15.50
C ALA A 219 -12.47 14.06 -15.52
N ASP A 220 -13.22 13.33 -16.35
CA ASP A 220 -14.67 13.49 -16.51
C ASP A 220 -15.46 12.75 -15.40
N ALA A 221 -14.81 11.84 -14.65
CA ALA A 221 -15.43 11.16 -13.51
C ALA A 221 -15.67 12.10 -12.29
N GLY A 222 -15.07 13.30 -12.30
CA GLY A 222 -15.35 14.34 -11.31
C GLY A 222 -14.96 13.99 -9.87
N PHE A 223 -14.03 13.05 -9.68
CA PHE A 223 -13.59 12.66 -8.34
C PHE A 223 -12.91 13.81 -7.59
N LYS A 224 -13.17 13.89 -6.29
CA LYS A 224 -12.44 14.79 -5.39
C LYS A 224 -10.98 14.34 -5.22
N ALA A 225 -10.17 15.19 -4.61
CA ALA A 225 -8.82 14.83 -4.21
C ALA A 225 -8.82 13.48 -3.45
N PRO A 226 -7.88 12.56 -3.74
CA PRO A 226 -7.85 11.25 -3.09
C PRO A 226 -7.91 11.33 -1.56
N GLY A 227 -8.72 10.48 -0.94
CA GLY A 227 -8.95 10.48 0.52
C GLY A 227 -9.95 11.54 1.03
N LYS A 228 -10.77 12.13 0.16
CA LYS A 228 -11.82 13.12 0.46
C LYS A 228 -13.21 12.67 0.02
#